data_AF-A0A915C1W0-F1
#
_entry.id   AF-A0A915C1W0-F1
#
_cell.length_a   1.000
_cell.length_b   1.000
_cell.length_c   1.000
_cell.angle_alpha   90.00
_cell.angle_beta   90.00
_cell.angle_gamma   90.00
#
_symmetry.space_group_name_H-M   'P 1'
#
loop_
_entity.id
_entity.type
_entity.pdbx_description
1 polymer ?
#
loop_
_entity_poly.entity_id
_entity_poly.type
_entity_poly.pdbx_seq_one_letter_code
_entity_poly.pdbx_strand_id
1 'polypeptide(L)'
;MAAPPLRWNTAFIYEKANALSLLQVFLGLASLLTSIFCFPSVVYHECKVAIHSFSQMLIIVCANSFFLVCSIILTICHLCNASDAYYRFNFPIMQKLYSSLAALIYGIAVVVVFVEIISIQFVAQWLLEIICLTATFVAYSYEGYLRWSSEYA
;
A
#
# COMPACT_ATOMS: atom_id res chain seq x y z
N MET A 1 -2.41 -4.70 -36.18
CA MET A 1 -1.22 -4.01 -35.65
C MET A 1 -0.72 -4.85 -34.49
N ALA A 2 0.49 -5.43 -34.59
CA ALA A 2 1.08 -6.17 -33.50
C ALA A 2 1.53 -5.16 -32.43
N ALA A 3 1.09 -5.33 -31.19
CA ALA A 3 1.57 -4.54 -30.07
C ALA A 3 3.10 -4.71 -29.94
N PRO A 4 3.85 -3.66 -29.55
CA PRO A 4 5.28 -3.80 -29.34
C PRO A 4 5.53 -4.82 -28.20
N PRO A 5 6.61 -5.63 -28.29
CA PRO A 5 6.87 -6.67 -27.30
C PRO A 5 7.17 -6.08 -25.92
N LEU A 6 6.82 -6.81 -24.86
CA LEU A 6 7.23 -6.50 -23.49
C LEU A 6 8.76 -6.42 -23.44
N ARG A 7 9.28 -5.35 -22.82
CA ARG A 7 10.72 -5.08 -22.73
C ARG A 7 11.10 -4.80 -21.29
N TRP A 8 12.21 -5.38 -20.86
CA TRP A 8 12.76 -5.05 -19.55
C TRP A 8 13.25 -3.61 -19.56
N ASN A 9 12.69 -2.77 -18.68
CA ASN A 9 13.12 -1.38 -18.54
C ASN A 9 14.36 -1.30 -17.64
N THR A 10 15.54 -1.08 -18.23
CA THR A 10 16.80 -0.94 -17.48
C THR A 10 16.92 0.39 -16.73
N ALA A 11 16.11 1.39 -17.09
CA ALA A 11 16.06 2.70 -16.43
C ALA A 11 15.03 2.75 -15.28
N PHE A 12 14.37 1.62 -14.97
CA PHE A 12 13.27 1.54 -13.99
C PHE A 12 13.59 2.21 -12.65
N ILE A 13 14.79 1.99 -12.09
CA ILE A 13 15.19 2.49 -10.76
C ILE A 13 15.41 4.01 -10.75
N TYR A 14 15.73 4.62 -11.90
CA TYR A 14 16.03 6.05 -11.99
C TYR A 14 14.79 6.93 -12.10
N GLU A 15 13.64 6.33 -12.39
CA GLU A 15 12.38 7.04 -12.54
C GLU A 15 11.71 7.24 -11.18
N LYS A 16 11.45 8.50 -10.82
CA LYS A 16 10.90 8.86 -9.50
C LYS A 16 9.58 8.15 -9.18
N ALA A 17 8.74 7.90 -10.18
CA ALA A 17 7.48 7.18 -10.02
C ALA A 17 7.68 5.73 -9.57
N ASN A 18 8.72 5.06 -10.09
CA ASN A 18 9.04 3.68 -9.78
C ASN A 18 9.73 3.54 -8.41
N ALA A 19 10.51 4.54 -8.00
CA ALA A 19 11.05 4.60 -6.64
C ALA A 19 9.93 4.70 -5.58
N LEU A 20 8.87 5.47 -5.88
CA LEU A 20 7.72 5.63 -4.98
C LEU A 20 6.89 4.34 -4.89
N SER A 21 6.68 3.62 -5.99
CA SER A 21 5.98 2.33 -5.97
C SER A 21 6.78 1.25 -5.22
N LEU A 22 8.11 1.23 -5.37
CA LEU A 22 8.98 0.35 -4.56
C LEU A 22 8.89 0.67 -3.06
N LEU A 23 8.87 1.96 -2.70
CA LEU A 23 8.68 2.38 -1.31
C LEU A 23 7.33 1.90 -0.77
N GLN A 24 6.25 2.01 -1.56
CA GLN A 24 4.92 1.52 -1.17
C GLN A 24 4.89 0.00 -0.96
N VAL A 25 5.59 -0.77 -1.81
CA VAL A 25 5.72 -2.23 -1.62
C VAL A 25 6.47 -2.54 -0.32
N PHE A 26 7.56 -1.84 -0.05
CA PHE A 26 8.32 -2.03 1.18
C PHE A 26 7.50 -1.68 2.43
N LEU A 27 6.84 -0.53 2.43
CA LEU A 27 5.99 -0.08 3.54
C LEU A 27 4.76 -1.00 3.71
N GLY A 28 4.14 -1.45 2.62
CA GLY A 28 3.03 -2.39 2.67
C GLY A 28 3.43 -3.76 3.22
N LEU A 29 4.64 -4.25 2.87
CA LEU A 29 5.18 -5.49 3.44
C LEU A 29 5.46 -5.33 4.93
N ALA A 30 6.08 -4.21 5.32
CA ALA A 30 6.33 -3.90 6.72
C ALA A 30 5.00 -3.86 7.49
N SER A 31 4.01 -3.12 7.03
CA SER A 31 2.69 -3.04 7.68
C SER A 31 1.99 -4.40 7.74
N LEU A 32 2.03 -5.21 6.68
CA LEU A 32 1.43 -6.54 6.71
C LEU A 32 2.08 -7.43 7.78
N LEU A 33 3.41 -7.43 7.86
CA LEU A 33 4.14 -8.21 8.86
C LEU A 33 3.81 -7.75 10.27
N THR A 34 3.69 -6.44 10.49
CA THR A 34 3.40 -5.90 11.82
C THR A 34 1.97 -6.22 12.24
N SER A 35 1.01 -6.14 11.31
CA SER A 35 -0.37 -6.55 11.55
C SER A 35 -0.55 -8.06 11.77
N ILE A 36 0.35 -8.91 11.26
CA ILE A 36 0.27 -10.37 11.45
C ILE A 36 0.97 -10.81 12.73
N PHE A 37 2.19 -10.31 12.96
CA PHE A 37 3.07 -10.82 14.02
C PHE A 37 2.96 -10.03 15.32
N CYS A 38 2.70 -8.73 15.24
CA CYS A 38 2.78 -7.82 16.37
C CYS A 38 1.52 -6.97 16.50
N PHE A 39 0.36 -7.50 16.09
CA PHE A 39 -0.88 -6.77 16.26
C PHE A 39 -1.21 -6.65 17.75
N PRO A 40 -1.44 -5.43 18.23
CA PRO A 40 -1.65 -5.20 19.64
C PRO A 40 -2.95 -5.84 20.12
N SER A 41 -2.88 -6.55 21.25
CA SER A 41 -4.02 -7.20 21.89
C SER A 41 -3.97 -6.98 23.40
N VAL A 42 -5.14 -6.86 24.03
CA VAL A 42 -5.27 -6.84 25.49
C VAL A 42 -4.91 -8.18 26.13
N VAL A 43 -4.92 -9.26 25.34
CA VAL A 43 -4.71 -10.63 25.82
C VAL A 43 -3.23 -11.04 25.73
N TYR A 44 -2.50 -10.51 24.74
CA TYR A 44 -1.11 -10.86 24.48
C TYR A 44 -0.27 -9.60 24.37
N HIS A 45 0.63 -9.40 25.33
CA HIS A 45 1.61 -8.31 25.31
C HIS A 45 2.90 -8.68 24.55
N GLU A 46 2.94 -9.85 23.92
CA GLU A 46 4.05 -10.34 23.11
C GLU A 46 3.60 -10.50 21.66
N CYS A 47 4.52 -10.30 20.72
CA CYS A 47 4.26 -10.55 19.31
C CYS A 47 3.98 -12.05 19.08
N LYS A 48 2.74 -12.37 18.73
CA LYS A 48 2.29 -13.72 18.38
C LYS A 48 1.52 -13.70 17.08
N VAL A 49 1.69 -14.75 16.29
CA VAL A 49 0.92 -14.97 15.07
C VAL A 49 -0.47 -15.45 15.45
N ALA A 50 -1.35 -14.51 15.77
CA ALA A 50 -2.74 -14.80 16.07
C ALA A 50 -3.64 -13.63 15.66
N ILE A 51 -4.80 -13.97 15.12
CA ILE A 51 -5.83 -12.99 14.74
C ILE A 51 -6.77 -12.86 15.93
N HIS A 52 -6.86 -11.67 16.49
CA HIS A 52 -7.55 -11.39 17.74
C HIS A 52 -8.81 -10.54 17.56
N SER A 53 -8.89 -9.73 16.50
CA SER A 53 -10.06 -8.88 16.24
C SER A 53 -10.47 -8.89 14.76
N PHE A 54 -11.75 -8.57 14.53
CA PHE A 54 -12.26 -8.36 13.17
C PHE A 54 -11.58 -7.15 12.51
N SER A 55 -11.27 -6.11 13.29
CA SER A 55 -10.53 -4.94 12.83
C SER A 55 -9.13 -5.30 12.32
N GLN A 56 -8.40 -6.16 13.06
CA GLN A 56 -7.11 -6.69 12.62
C GLN A 56 -7.24 -7.40 11.28
N MET A 57 -8.28 -8.23 11.12
CA MET A 57 -8.52 -8.94 9.87
C MET A 57 -8.83 -7.98 8.71
N LEU A 58 -9.61 -6.92 8.94
CA LEU A 58 -9.86 -5.88 7.94
C LEU A 58 -8.58 -5.15 7.54
N ILE A 59 -7.71 -4.81 8.49
CA ILE A 59 -6.43 -4.14 8.21
C ILE A 59 -5.51 -5.07 7.39
N ILE A 60 -5.36 -6.33 7.79
CA ILE A 60 -4.54 -7.31 7.08
C ILE A 60 -5.08 -7.54 5.66
N VAL A 61 -6.38 -7.83 5.53
CA VAL A 61 -6.98 -8.25 4.26
C VAL A 61 -7.20 -7.05 3.33
N CYS A 62 -7.97 -6.07 3.78
CA CYS A 62 -8.43 -4.99 2.93
C CYS A 62 -7.39 -3.90 2.73
N ALA A 63 -6.64 -3.49 3.77
CA ALA A 63 -5.69 -2.40 3.65
C ALA A 63 -4.31 -2.89 3.16
N ASN A 64 -3.77 -3.94 3.77
CA ASN A 64 -2.41 -4.37 3.49
C ASN A 64 -2.33 -5.35 2.30
N SER A 65 -2.95 -6.53 2.41
CA SER A 65 -2.71 -7.61 1.43
C SER A 65 -3.24 -7.30 0.02
N PHE A 66 -4.47 -6.78 -0.12
CA PHE A 66 -5.03 -6.41 -1.42
C PHE A 66 -4.19 -5.34 -2.14
N PHE A 67 -3.92 -4.22 -1.46
CA PHE A 67 -3.15 -3.13 -2.07
C PHE A 67 -1.70 -3.52 -2.30
N LEU A 68 -1.08 -4.35 -1.45
CA LEU A 68 0.26 -4.87 -1.68
C LEU A 68 0.32 -5.69 -2.98
N VAL A 69 -0.60 -6.63 -3.18
CA VAL A 69 -0.65 -7.45 -4.39
C VAL A 69 -0.81 -6.57 -5.63
N CYS A 70 -1.72 -5.61 -5.59
CA CYS A 70 -1.89 -4.66 -6.69
C CYS A 70 -0.64 -3.81 -6.94
N SER A 71 0.03 -3.31 -5.89
CA SER A 71 1.29 -2.57 -6.00
C SER A 71 2.39 -3.41 -6.64
N ILE A 72 2.53 -4.67 -6.25
CA ILE A 72 3.50 -5.60 -6.85
C ILE A 72 3.19 -5.80 -8.33
N ILE A 73 1.94 -6.06 -8.69
CA ILE A 73 1.54 -6.24 -10.10
C ILE A 73 1.84 -4.99 -10.91
N LEU A 74 1.47 -3.80 -10.43
CA LEU A 74 1.74 -2.54 -11.11
C LEU A 74 3.25 -2.28 -11.26
N THR A 75 4.04 -2.61 -10.24
CA THR A 75 5.50 -2.50 -10.27
C THR A 75 6.10 -3.43 -11.33
N ILE A 76 5.62 -4.66 -11.43
CA ILE A 76 6.04 -5.62 -12.48
C ILE A 76 5.62 -5.12 -13.87
N CYS A 77 4.40 -4.58 -14.02
CA CYS A 77 3.94 -4.01 -15.28
C CYS A 77 4.85 -2.88 -15.76
N HIS A 78 5.27 -1.99 -14.87
CA HIS A 78 6.23 -0.92 -15.18
C HIS A 78 7.63 -1.46 -15.51
N LEU A 79 8.10 -2.49 -14.78
CA LEU A 79 9.39 -3.14 -15.06
C LEU A 79 9.42 -3.77 -16.46
N CYS A 80 8.30 -4.34 -16.92
CA CYS A 80 8.14 -4.93 -18.25
C CYS A 80 7.72 -3.93 -19.34
N ASN A 81 7.63 -2.64 -19.02
CA ASN A 81 7.16 -1.58 -19.91
C ASN A 81 5.79 -1.88 -20.55
N ALA A 82 4.89 -2.50 -19.78
CA ALA A 82 3.57 -2.94 -20.25
C ALA A 82 2.64 -1.77 -20.62
N SER A 83 2.88 -0.57 -20.07
CA SER A 83 2.18 0.66 -20.43
C SER A 83 2.34 1.00 -21.91
N ASP A 84 3.52 0.76 -22.47
CA ASP A 84 3.83 1.05 -23.88
C ASP A 84 3.35 -0.07 -24.80
N ALA A 85 3.30 -1.32 -24.30
CA ALA A 85 2.83 -2.48 -25.05
C ALA A 85 1.31 -2.51 -25.22
N TYR A 86 0.55 -2.10 -24.20
CA TYR A 86 -0.91 -2.20 -24.17
C TYR A 86 -1.60 -0.84 -24.31
N TYR A 87 -1.53 -0.25 -25.50
CA TYR A 87 -2.17 1.03 -25.85
C TYR A 87 -3.70 1.07 -25.69
N ARG A 88 -4.36 -0.08 -25.50
CA ARG A 88 -5.81 -0.15 -25.22
C ARG A 88 -6.14 0.12 -23.75
N PHE A 89 -5.17 0.01 -22.85
CA PHE A 89 -5.38 0.19 -21.42
C PHE A 89 -4.84 1.56 -20.99
N ASN A 90 -5.71 2.39 -20.39
CA ASN A 90 -5.30 3.70 -19.92
C ASN A 90 -4.63 3.58 -18.54
N PHE A 91 -3.39 3.08 -18.53
CA PHE A 91 -2.56 2.88 -17.33
C PHE A 91 -2.50 4.10 -16.39
N PRO A 92 -2.36 5.34 -16.89
CA PRO A 92 -2.37 6.54 -16.04
C PRO A 92 -3.66 6.70 -15.22
N ILE A 93 -4.82 6.48 -15.83
CA ILE A 93 -6.12 6.59 -15.12
C ILE A 93 -6.26 5.49 -14.07
N MET A 94 -5.89 4.25 -14.42
CA MET A 94 -5.92 3.13 -13.48
C MET A 94 -5.07 3.42 -12.24
N GLN A 95 -3.88 3.98 -12.43
CA GLN A 95 -2.96 4.37 -11.37
C GLN A 95 -3.47 5.51 -10.50
N LYS A 96 -4.15 6.51 -11.09
CA LYS A 96 -4.84 7.57 -10.33
C LYS A 96 -5.91 6.96 -9.42
N LEU A 97 -6.82 6.16 -9.98
CA LEU A 97 -7.90 5.50 -9.23
C LEU A 97 -7.35 4.58 -8.14
N TYR A 98 -6.33 3.79 -8.45
CA TYR A 98 -5.67 2.91 -7.50
C TYR A 98 -5.09 3.68 -6.31
N SER A 99 -4.29 4.72 -6.58
CA SER A 99 -3.68 5.53 -5.51
C SER A 99 -4.72 6.24 -4.64
N SER A 100 -5.81 6.75 -5.23
CA SER A 100 -6.91 7.36 -4.46
C SER A 100 -7.68 6.35 -3.61
N LEU A 101 -7.93 5.15 -4.15
CA LEU A 101 -8.63 4.09 -3.42
C LEU A 101 -7.75 3.58 -2.27
N ALA A 102 -6.46 3.39 -2.51
CA ALA A 102 -5.49 3.01 -1.49
C ALA A 102 -5.46 4.04 -0.36
N ALA A 103 -5.30 5.34 -0.69
CA ALA A 103 -5.32 6.40 0.31
C ALA A 103 -6.61 6.40 1.14
N LEU A 104 -7.77 6.19 0.52
CA LEU A 104 -9.06 6.12 1.23
C LEU A 104 -9.10 4.92 2.19
N ILE A 105 -8.73 3.72 1.75
CA ILE A 105 -8.78 2.52 2.60
C ILE A 105 -7.76 2.59 3.73
N TYR A 106 -6.54 3.05 3.47
CA TYR A 106 -5.56 3.28 4.52
C TYR A 106 -6.02 4.37 5.50
N GLY A 107 -6.72 5.41 5.03
CA GLY A 107 -7.34 6.41 5.90
C GLY A 107 -8.40 5.80 6.82
N ILE A 108 -9.27 4.93 6.30
CA ILE A 108 -10.22 4.16 7.12
C ILE A 108 -9.49 3.29 8.15
N ALA A 109 -8.43 2.60 7.73
CA ALA A 109 -7.64 1.75 8.62
C ALA A 109 -6.98 2.55 9.76
N VAL A 110 -6.44 3.75 9.49
CA VAL A 110 -5.92 4.65 10.53
C VAL A 110 -7.02 5.03 11.53
N VAL A 111 -8.23 5.36 11.05
CA VAL A 111 -9.36 5.69 11.94
C VAL A 111 -9.75 4.49 12.80
N VAL A 112 -9.81 3.28 12.23
CA VAL A 112 -10.13 2.05 12.96
C VAL A 112 -9.10 1.79 14.07
N VAL A 113 -7.79 1.88 13.75
CA VAL A 113 -6.70 1.76 14.72
C VAL A 113 -6.84 2.80 15.84
N PHE A 114 -7.16 4.05 15.50
CA PHE A 114 -7.33 5.12 16.47
C PHE A 114 -8.51 4.87 17.43
N VAL A 115 -9.64 4.39 16.90
CA VAL A 115 -10.80 4.00 17.71
C VAL A 115 -10.47 2.84 18.65
N GLU A 116 -9.69 1.85 18.17
CA GLU A 116 -9.24 0.75 19.02
C GLU A 116 -8.29 1.20 20.14
N ILE A 117 -7.37 2.13 19.86
CA ILE A 117 -6.46 2.70 20.88
C ILE A 117 -7.23 3.43 21.98
N ILE A 118 -8.32 4.14 21.65
CA ILE A 118 -9.14 4.80 22.67
C ILE A 118 -9.91 3.76 23.50
N SER A 119 -10.31 2.67 22.87
CA SER A 119 -11.14 1.62 23.49
C SER A 119 -10.33 0.65 24.36
N ILE A 120 -9.02 0.57 24.16
CA ILE A 120 -8.12 -0.42 24.76
C ILE A 120 -6.95 0.29 25.45
N GLN A 121 -6.34 -0.32 26.48
CA GLN A 121 -5.12 0.23 27.07
C GLN A 121 -3.98 0.26 26.03
N PHE A 122 -3.34 1.42 25.90
CA PHE A 122 -2.20 1.60 25.00
C PHE A 122 -1.00 0.73 25.41
N VAL A 123 -0.41 0.07 24.42
CA VAL A 123 0.77 -0.80 24.54
C VAL A 123 1.80 -0.35 23.51
N ALA A 124 3.11 -0.43 23.82
CA ALA A 124 4.18 0.04 22.95
C ALA A 124 4.16 -0.57 21.52
N GLN A 125 3.61 -1.77 21.33
CA GLN A 125 3.43 -2.42 20.02
C GLN A 125 2.53 -1.61 19.07
N TRP A 126 1.57 -0.84 19.60
CA TRP A 126 0.74 0.07 18.80
C TRP A 126 1.59 1.11 18.07
N LEU A 127 2.71 1.56 18.63
CA LEU A 127 3.56 2.56 17.96
C LEU A 127 4.05 2.05 16.61
N LEU A 128 4.44 0.79 16.55
CA LEU A 128 5.03 0.21 15.36
C LEU A 128 3.96 0.06 14.26
N GLU A 129 2.78 -0.43 14.63
CA GLU A 129 1.62 -0.50 13.71
C GLU A 129 1.19 0.90 13.24
N ILE A 130 1.06 1.87 14.15
CA ILE A 130 0.71 3.25 13.80
C ILE A 130 1.75 3.84 12.84
N ILE A 131 3.05 3.69 13.11
CA ILE A 131 4.11 4.23 12.25
C ILE A 131 4.04 3.61 10.86
N CYS A 132 3.93 2.28 10.76
CA CYS A 132 3.87 1.59 9.47
C CYS A 132 2.61 2.00 8.68
N LEU A 133 1.45 2.02 9.33
CA LEU A 133 0.16 2.27 8.69
C LEU A 133 -0.03 3.75 8.32
N THR A 134 0.51 4.67 9.12
CA THR A 134 0.55 6.10 8.76
C THR A 134 1.57 6.38 7.67
N ALA A 135 2.74 5.72 7.67
CA ALA A 135 3.72 5.87 6.61
C ALA A 135 3.20 5.36 5.26
N THR A 136 2.51 4.20 5.22
CA THR A 136 1.84 3.71 4.01
C THR A 136 0.74 4.66 3.55
N PHE A 137 -0.10 5.15 4.47
CA PHE A 137 -1.13 6.14 4.16
C PHE A 137 -0.54 7.40 3.51
N VAL A 138 0.53 7.96 4.08
CA VAL A 138 1.20 9.14 3.54
C VAL A 138 1.82 8.85 2.17
N ALA A 139 2.43 7.68 1.98
CA ALA A 139 3.02 7.31 0.69
C ALA A 139 1.97 7.21 -0.43
N TYR A 140 0.81 6.58 -0.18
CA TYR A 140 -0.28 6.51 -1.16
C TYR A 140 -0.96 7.87 -1.36
N SER A 141 -1.13 8.65 -0.30
CA SER A 141 -1.73 9.99 -0.39
C SER A 141 -0.84 10.96 -1.18
N TYR A 142 0.48 10.89 -0.96
CA TYR A 142 1.46 11.68 -1.70
C TYR A 142 1.53 11.28 -3.17
N GLU A 143 1.51 9.98 -3.48
CA GLU A 143 1.42 9.52 -4.86
C GLU A 143 0.13 9.98 -5.54
N GLY A 144 -1.00 9.86 -4.84
CA GLY A 144 -2.28 10.37 -5.31
C GLY A 144 -2.22 11.87 -5.58
N TYR A 145 -1.72 12.65 -4.63
CA TYR A 145 -1.54 14.09 -4.81
C TYR A 145 -0.68 14.40 -6.02
N LEU A 146 0.48 13.75 -6.19
CA LEU A 146 1.33 13.95 -7.35
C LEU A 146 0.60 13.62 -8.65
N ARG A 147 -0.09 12.48 -8.74
CA ARG A 147 -0.80 12.06 -9.96
C ARG A 147 -2.03 12.90 -10.30
N TRP A 148 -2.66 13.52 -9.30
CA TRP A 148 -3.79 14.43 -9.49
C TRP A 148 -3.35 15.88 -9.72
N SER A 149 -2.24 16.32 -9.13
CA SER A 149 -1.70 17.69 -9.26
C SER A 149 -0.80 17.88 -10.47
N SER A 150 -0.04 16.85 -10.86
CA SER A 150 0.52 16.80 -12.20
C SER A 150 -0.66 16.55 -13.13
N GLU A 151 -1.09 17.59 -13.83
CA GLU A 151 -1.86 17.41 -15.05
C GLU A 151 -1.09 16.45 -15.96
N TYR A 152 -1.54 15.21 -15.98
CA TYR A 152 -1.53 14.39 -17.18
C TYR A 152 -2.98 14.47 -17.69
N ALA A 153 -3.34 15.19 -18.76
CA ALA A 153 -2.61 15.49 -20.01
C ALA A 153 -2.05 14.23 -20.68
#